data_AF-A0A521BDK3-F1
#
_entry.id   AF-A0A521BDK3-F1
#
_cell.length_a   1.000
_cell.length_b   1.000
_cell.length_c   1.000
_cell.angle_alpha   90.00
_cell.angle_beta   90.00
_cell.angle_gamma   90.00
#
_symmetry.space_group_name_H-M   'P 1'
#
loop_
_entity.id
_entity.type
_entity.pdbx_description
1 polymer ?
#
loop_
_entity_poly.entity_id
_entity_poly.type
_entity_poly.pdbx_seq_one_letter_code
_entity_poly.pdbx_strand_id
1 'polypeptide(L)'
;MDTTTKILNERDKILFEKALKFYFYARQQDVRKLNSQLQERFKYAGQVAYSLIITYLREGSLKLEYMDFLNEELKTMYGLDQKLLEPLMIKPSEIDEIEFNQEVSIKFFDEDEGRNMMIQYDPTESKVQLLPVGEE
;
A
#
# COMPACT_ATOMS: atom_id res chain seq x y z
N MET A 1 8.14 -15.69 13.52
CA MET A 1 7.57 -14.46 14.11
C MET A 1 6.11 -14.74 14.45
N ASP A 2 5.71 -14.38 15.67
CA ASP A 2 4.32 -14.42 16.12
C ASP A 2 3.49 -13.31 15.44
N THR A 3 2.17 -13.48 15.44
CA THR A 3 1.20 -12.49 14.98
C THR A 3 1.48 -11.12 15.61
N THR A 4 1.73 -10.09 14.80
CA THR A 4 1.79 -8.71 15.29
C THR A 4 0.44 -8.07 15.16
N THR A 5 -0.07 -7.43 16.22
CA THR A 5 -1.35 -6.71 16.21
C THR A 5 -1.13 -5.27 16.66
N LYS A 6 -1.74 -4.31 15.96
CA LYS A 6 -1.74 -2.89 16.32
C LYS A 6 -3.17 -2.36 16.28
N ILE A 7 -3.51 -1.51 17.25
CA ILE A 7 -4.72 -0.69 17.26
C ILE A 7 -4.30 0.73 16.90
N LEU A 8 -4.90 1.26 15.84
CA LEU A 8 -4.59 2.56 15.28
C LEU A 8 -5.38 3.64 16.02
N ASN A 9 -4.71 4.71 16.44
CA ASN A 9 -5.41 5.95 16.77
C ASN A 9 -5.90 6.63 15.46
N GLU A 10 -6.72 7.67 15.57
CA GLU A 10 -7.30 8.36 14.41
C GLU A 10 -6.26 8.87 13.41
N ARG A 11 -5.17 9.47 13.90
CA ARG A 11 -4.07 9.97 13.05
C ARG A 11 -3.38 8.82 12.32
N ASP A 12 -2.99 7.79 13.04
CA ASP A 12 -2.28 6.64 12.47
C ASP A 12 -3.18 5.88 11.51
N LYS A 13 -4.48 5.79 11.79
CA LYS A 13 -5.48 5.22 10.89
C LYS A 13 -5.47 5.93 9.54
N ILE A 14 -5.60 7.26 9.53
CA ILE A 14 -5.61 8.04 8.27
C ILE A 14 -4.33 7.81 7.47
N LEU A 15 -3.17 7.82 8.13
CA LEU A 15 -1.88 7.65 7.46
C LEU A 15 -1.68 6.21 6.97
N PHE A 16 -2.08 5.23 7.77
CA PHE A 16 -2.00 3.82 7.43
C PHE A 16 -2.93 3.47 6.27
N GLU A 17 -4.16 3.98 6.26
CA GLU A 17 -5.09 3.83 5.15
C GLU A 17 -4.54 4.44 3.88
N LYS A 18 -3.90 5.62 3.94
CA LYS A 18 -3.22 6.20 2.76
C LYS A 18 -2.18 5.25 2.20
N ALA A 19 -1.30 4.69 3.05
CA ALA A 19 -0.30 3.73 2.61
C ALA A 19 -0.93 2.47 1.97
N LEU A 20 -2.00 1.95 2.59
CA LEU A 20 -2.78 0.82 2.06
C LEU A 20 -3.41 1.13 0.70
N LYS A 21 -4.04 2.30 0.54
CA LYS A 21 -4.65 2.73 -0.72
C LYS A 21 -3.61 2.79 -1.84
N PHE A 22 -2.44 3.35 -1.57
CA PHE A 22 -1.32 3.36 -2.53
C PHE A 22 -0.83 1.97 -2.89
N TYR A 23 -0.63 1.11 -1.88
CA TYR A 23 -0.18 -0.26 -2.11
C TYR A 23 -1.18 -1.03 -2.96
N PHE A 24 -2.48 -0.88 -2.66
CA PHE A 24 -3.57 -1.48 -3.43
C PHE A 24 -3.62 -0.94 -4.86
N TYR A 25 -3.59 0.39 -5.00
CA TYR A 25 -3.53 1.08 -6.29
C TYR A 25 -2.38 0.55 -7.15
N ALA A 26 -1.20 0.38 -6.57
CA ALA A 26 -0.04 -0.13 -7.30
C ALA A 26 -0.14 -1.60 -7.68
N ARG A 27 -0.73 -2.45 -6.82
CA ARG A 27 -0.90 -3.88 -7.11
C ARG A 27 -2.04 -4.19 -8.07
N GLN A 28 -3.07 -3.36 -8.12
CA GLN A 28 -4.21 -3.61 -8.97
C GLN A 28 -3.91 -3.34 -10.45
N GLN A 29 -2.92 -2.49 -10.77
CA GLN A 29 -2.62 -2.22 -12.18
C GLN A 29 -2.06 -3.45 -12.89
N ASP A 30 -2.54 -3.69 -14.10
CA ASP A 30 -1.92 -4.67 -15.00
C ASP A 30 -0.62 -4.07 -15.57
N VAL A 31 0.46 -4.23 -14.81
CA VAL A 31 1.78 -3.64 -15.09
C VAL A 31 2.26 -3.95 -16.50
N ARG A 32 1.88 -5.11 -17.07
CA ARG A 32 2.27 -5.54 -18.42
C ARG A 32 1.69 -4.67 -19.54
N LYS A 33 0.57 -3.99 -19.27
CA LYS A 33 -0.09 -3.08 -20.23
C LYS A 33 0.38 -1.64 -20.10
N LEU A 34 1.16 -1.32 -19.07
CA LEU A 34 1.66 0.02 -18.83
C LEU A 34 2.92 0.28 -19.65
N ASN A 35 3.18 1.54 -19.98
CA ASN A 35 4.47 1.95 -20.53
C ASN A 35 5.59 1.81 -19.47
N SER A 36 6.84 1.69 -19.90
CA SER A 36 7.99 1.46 -19.00
C SER A 36 8.10 2.50 -17.88
N GLN A 37 7.83 3.77 -18.18
CA GLN A 37 7.87 4.85 -17.20
C GLN A 37 6.86 4.61 -16.06
N LEU A 38 5.63 4.20 -16.38
CA LEU A 38 4.64 3.86 -15.36
C LEU A 38 4.99 2.56 -14.64
N GLN A 39 5.47 1.53 -15.34
CA GLN A 39 5.86 0.26 -14.70
C GLN A 39 6.89 0.48 -13.58
N GLU A 40 7.93 1.28 -13.83
CA GLU A 40 8.96 1.59 -12.83
C GLU A 40 8.38 2.38 -11.65
N ARG A 41 7.57 3.39 -11.93
CA ARG A 41 6.90 4.22 -10.91
C ARG A 41 6.02 3.37 -10.00
N PHE A 42 5.16 2.53 -10.57
CA PHE A 42 4.28 1.65 -9.82
C PHE A 42 5.04 0.62 -8.99
N LYS A 43 6.10 0.03 -9.56
CA LYS A 43 6.97 -0.90 -8.84
C LYS A 43 7.58 -0.23 -7.62
N TYR A 44 8.19 0.95 -7.81
CA TYR A 44 8.88 1.65 -6.74
C TYR A 44 7.92 2.23 -5.69
N ALA A 45 6.82 2.87 -6.11
CA ALA A 45 5.79 3.37 -5.22
C ALA A 45 5.14 2.24 -4.39
N GLY A 46 4.87 1.10 -5.02
CA GLY A 46 4.37 -0.09 -4.34
C GLY A 46 5.35 -0.62 -3.27
N GLN A 47 6.65 -0.62 -3.56
CA GLN A 47 7.69 -0.98 -2.59
C GLN A 47 7.78 0.02 -1.42
N VAL A 48 7.69 1.32 -1.69
CA VAL A 48 7.72 2.33 -0.61
C VAL A 48 6.47 2.25 0.27
N ALA A 49 5.29 2.08 -0.34
CA ALA A 49 4.04 1.88 0.41
C ALA A 49 4.11 0.62 1.27
N TYR A 50 4.64 -0.48 0.73
CA TYR A 50 4.91 -1.70 1.46
C TYR A 50 5.84 -1.46 2.67
N SER A 51 7.00 -0.85 2.44
CA SER A 51 7.98 -0.57 3.50
C SER A 51 7.36 0.28 4.60
N LEU A 52 6.56 1.29 4.27
CA LEU A 52 5.85 2.09 5.25
C LEU A 52 4.89 1.27 6.11
N ILE A 53 4.08 0.40 5.49
CA ILE A 53 3.13 -0.48 6.19
C ILE A 53 3.88 -1.41 7.14
N ILE A 54 4.94 -2.08 6.66
CA ILE A 54 5.70 -3.05 7.44
C ILE A 54 6.51 -2.39 8.56
N THR A 55 7.18 -1.28 8.28
CA THR A 55 7.87 -0.50 9.31
C THR A 55 6.89 -0.07 10.40
N TYR A 56 5.70 0.39 10.04
CA TYR A 56 4.70 0.73 11.06
C TYR A 56 4.26 -0.49 11.88
N LEU A 57 4.01 -1.63 11.24
CA LEU A 57 3.59 -2.84 11.94
C LEU A 57 4.66 -3.36 12.90
N ARG A 58 5.91 -3.44 12.43
CA ARG A 58 7.05 -3.97 13.20
C ARG A 58 7.55 -2.99 14.26
N GLU A 59 7.72 -1.72 13.91
CA GLU A 59 8.39 -0.72 14.75
C GLU A 59 7.41 0.25 15.44
N GLY A 60 6.16 0.32 14.99
CA GLY A 60 5.17 1.29 15.49
C GLY A 60 5.39 2.72 15.01
N SER A 61 6.31 2.94 14.05
CA SER A 61 6.65 4.27 13.56
C SER A 61 6.24 4.44 12.09
N LEU A 62 5.50 5.53 11.80
CA LEU A 62 5.25 5.97 10.43
C LEU A 62 6.39 6.90 10.02
N LYS A 63 7.22 6.46 9.07
CA LYS A 63 8.31 7.28 8.54
C LYS A 63 7.75 8.35 7.61
N LEU A 64 7.86 9.61 8.04
CA LEU A 64 7.37 10.77 7.27
C LEU A 64 8.00 10.82 5.87
N GLU A 65 9.27 10.46 5.74
CA GLU A 65 9.98 10.40 4.46
C GLU A 65 9.27 9.51 3.41
N TYR A 66 8.72 8.37 3.83
CA TYR A 66 7.98 7.49 2.92
C TYR A 66 6.61 8.09 2.55
N MET A 67 5.96 8.78 3.49
CA MET A 67 4.71 9.49 3.20
C MET A 67 4.92 10.65 2.23
N ASP A 68 5.98 11.44 2.44
CA ASP A 68 6.33 12.55 1.56
C ASP A 68 6.66 12.04 0.16
N PHE A 69 7.43 10.95 0.05
CA PHE A 69 7.69 10.29 -1.21
C PHE A 69 6.40 9.88 -1.94
N LEU A 70 5.48 9.18 -1.26
CA LEU A 70 4.22 8.73 -1.88
C LEU A 70 3.36 9.92 -2.34
N ASN A 71 3.31 10.99 -1.56
CA ASN A 71 2.59 12.21 -1.93
C ASN A 71 3.22 12.89 -3.16
N GLU A 72 4.54 12.98 -3.23
CA GLU A 72 5.26 13.52 -4.40
C GLU A 72 5.06 12.66 -5.65
N GLU A 73 5.08 11.34 -5.50
CA GLU A 73 4.85 10.42 -6.60
C GLU A 73 3.43 10.57 -7.15
N LEU A 74 2.43 10.74 -6.28
CA LEU A 74 1.06 10.99 -6.71
C LEU A 74 0.88 12.33 -7.41
N LYS A 75 1.49 13.40 -6.88
CA LYS A 75 1.53 14.70 -7.57
C LYS A 75 2.19 14.60 -8.94
N THR A 76 3.24 13.80 -9.04
CA THR A 76 3.93 13.56 -10.32
C THR A 76 3.01 12.82 -11.29
N MET A 77 2.30 11.79 -10.82
CA MET A 77 1.32 11.06 -11.62
C MET A 77 0.16 11.93 -12.09
N TYR A 78 -0.30 12.90 -11.29
CA TYR A 78 -1.29 13.90 -11.70
C TYR A 78 -0.82 14.80 -12.85
N GLY A 79 0.48 15.05 -12.93
CA GLY A 79 1.08 15.88 -13.98
C GLY A 79 1.40 15.13 -15.27
N LEU A 80 1.18 13.81 -15.34
CA LEU A 80 1.45 13.02 -16.54
C LEU A 80 0.41 13.28 -17.63
N ASP A 81 0.80 13.08 -18.88
CA ASP A 81 -0.11 13.13 -20.02
C ASP A 81 -1.25 12.11 -19.83
N GLN A 82 -2.49 12.54 -20.05
CA GLN A 82 -3.67 11.68 -19.93
C GLN A 82 -3.55 10.40 -20.78
N LYS A 83 -2.88 10.45 -21.94
CA LYS A 83 -2.64 9.27 -22.79
C LYS A 83 -1.80 8.21 -22.11
N LEU A 84 -0.88 8.60 -21.23
CA LEU A 84 -0.08 7.65 -20.45
C LEU A 84 -0.94 6.98 -19.38
N LEU A 85 -1.95 7.69 -18.86
CA LEU A 85 -2.83 7.22 -17.79
C LEU A 85 -4.04 6.42 -18.28
N GLU A 86 -4.40 6.50 -19.57
CA GLU A 86 -5.52 5.74 -20.17
C GLU A 86 -5.53 4.23 -19.86
N PRO A 87 -4.39 3.52 -19.83
CA PRO A 87 -4.37 2.09 -19.52
C PRO A 87 -4.64 1.75 -18.05
N LEU A 88 -4.69 2.74 -17.15
CA LEU A 88 -4.88 2.52 -15.72
C LEU A 88 -6.33 2.20 -15.41
N MET A 89 -6.55 1.16 -14.60
CA MET A 89 -7.90 0.80 -14.14
C MET A 89 -8.43 1.74 -13.07
N ILE A 90 -7.52 2.26 -12.25
CA ILE A 90 -7.76 3.30 -11.27
C ILE A 90 -6.85 4.44 -11.68
N LYS A 91 -7.36 5.65 -11.84
CA LYS A 91 -6.55 6.82 -12.11
C LYS A 91 -5.92 7.31 -10.81
N PRO A 92 -4.79 8.04 -10.88
CA PRO A 92 -4.21 8.67 -9.71
C PRO A 92 -5.24 9.46 -8.88
N SER A 93 -6.20 10.12 -9.54
CA SER A 93 -7.18 11.01 -8.88
C SER A 93 -8.25 10.27 -8.10
N GLU A 94 -8.38 8.98 -8.37
CA GLU A 94 -9.38 8.09 -7.80
C GLU A 94 -8.80 7.29 -6.61
N ILE A 95 -7.50 7.46 -6.28
CA ILE A 95 -6.88 6.75 -5.14
C ILE A 95 -7.56 7.11 -3.82
N ASP A 96 -7.89 8.39 -3.62
CA ASP A 96 -8.53 8.83 -2.38
C ASP A 96 -9.96 8.28 -2.24
N GLU A 97 -10.61 7.95 -3.36
CA GLU A 97 -11.95 7.34 -3.45
C GLU A 97 -11.95 5.85 -3.07
N ILE A 98 -10.77 5.21 -2.95
CA ILE A 98 -10.67 3.84 -2.45
C ILE A 98 -11.11 3.85 -0.98
N GLU A 99 -12.24 3.20 -0.68
CA GLU A 99 -12.73 3.05 0.69
C GLU A 99 -12.58 1.61 1.19
N PHE A 100 -12.08 1.47 2.41
CA PHE A 100 -12.05 0.20 3.11
C PHE A 100 -13.28 0.12 4.03
N ASN A 101 -14.37 -0.44 3.51
CA ASN A 101 -15.65 -0.55 4.22
C ASN A 101 -15.82 -1.90 4.94
N GLN A 102 -14.91 -2.83 4.69
CA GLN A 102 -14.87 -4.16 5.29
C GLN A 102 -13.42 -4.55 5.53
N GLU A 103 -13.21 -5.63 6.27
CA GLU A 103 -11.90 -6.18 6.50
C GLU A 103 -11.17 -6.47 5.17
N VAL A 104 -9.91 -6.08 5.11
CA VAL A 104 -9.04 -6.26 3.94
C VAL A 104 -7.91 -7.19 4.29
N SER A 105 -7.70 -8.23 3.47
CA SER A 105 -6.59 -9.17 3.60
C SER A 105 -5.66 -9.06 2.40
N ILE A 106 -4.37 -8.81 2.67
CA ILE A 106 -3.35 -8.58 1.65
C ILE A 106 -2.21 -9.56 1.86
N LYS A 107 -2.10 -10.56 0.97
CA LYS A 107 -1.00 -11.53 0.97
C LYS A 107 0.20 -11.01 0.19
N PHE A 108 1.40 -11.14 0.73
CA PHE A 108 2.65 -10.76 0.08
C PHE A 108 3.78 -11.70 0.50
N PHE A 109 4.85 -11.72 -0.29
CA PHE A 109 6.08 -12.40 0.07
C PHE A 109 6.99 -11.40 0.79
N ASP A 110 7.36 -11.71 2.03
CA ASP A 110 8.28 -10.91 2.81
C ASP A 110 9.71 -11.39 2.56
N GLU A 111 10.51 -10.57 1.88
CA GLU A 111 11.89 -10.92 1.54
C GLU A 111 12.82 -10.96 2.76
N ASP A 112 12.54 -10.19 3.81
CA ASP A 112 13.34 -10.18 5.04
C ASP A 112 13.16 -11.49 5.83
N GLU A 113 11.93 -12.01 5.84
CA GLU A 113 11.59 -13.27 6.52
C GLU A 113 11.61 -14.50 5.61
N GLY A 114 11.77 -14.31 4.30
CA GLY A 114 11.80 -15.39 3.30
C GLY A 114 10.52 -16.22 3.23
N ARG A 115 9.35 -15.63 3.57
CA ARG A 115 8.07 -16.36 3.67
C ARG A 115 6.87 -15.51 3.29
N ASN A 116 5.75 -16.17 2.99
CA ASN A 116 4.49 -15.47 2.74
C ASN A 116 3.88 -14.95 4.05
N MET A 117 3.44 -13.70 4.00
CA MET A 117 2.82 -12.98 5.10
C MET A 117 1.50 -12.37 4.63
N MET A 118 0.65 -12.00 5.58
CA MET A 118 -0.65 -11.40 5.36
C MET A 118 -0.84 -10.20 6.27
N ILE A 119 -1.19 -9.05 5.69
CA ILE A 119 -1.75 -7.92 6.42
C ILE A 119 -3.26 -8.10 6.44
N GLN A 120 -3.86 -8.10 7.63
CA GLN A 120 -5.30 -8.09 7.84
C GLN A 120 -5.66 -6.76 8.50
N TYR A 121 -6.46 -5.93 7.81
CA TYR A 121 -6.86 -4.61 8.28
C TYR A 121 -8.37 -4.54 8.46
N ASP A 122 -8.81 -4.28 9.69
CA ASP A 122 -10.20 -4.00 10.04
C ASP A 122 -10.37 -2.47 10.22
N PRO A 123 -11.07 -1.80 9.29
CA PRO A 123 -11.31 -0.36 9.37
C PRO A 123 -12.27 0.04 10.50
N THR A 124 -13.16 -0.86 10.91
CA THR A 124 -14.18 -0.62 11.95
C THR A 124 -13.55 -0.66 13.34
N GLU A 125 -12.72 -1.68 13.59
CA GLU A 125 -11.97 -1.80 14.85
C GLU A 125 -10.69 -0.95 14.86
N SER A 126 -10.36 -0.30 13.74
CA SER A 126 -9.09 0.40 13.54
C SER A 126 -7.90 -0.49 13.89
N LYS A 127 -7.98 -1.75 13.49
CA LYS A 127 -7.06 -2.81 13.91
C LYS A 127 -6.33 -3.35 12.70
N VAL A 128 -5.03 -3.58 12.85
CA VAL A 128 -4.22 -4.23 11.83
C VAL A 128 -3.40 -5.35 12.41
N GLN A 129 -3.31 -6.45 11.67
CA GLN A 129 -2.53 -7.62 12.03
C GLN A 129 -1.57 -8.01 10.91
N LEU A 130 -0.37 -8.44 11.30
CA LEU A 130 0.62 -9.08 10.43
C LEU A 130 0.72 -10.55 10.83
N LEU A 131 0.38 -11.43 9.90
CA LEU A 131 0.22 -12.86 10.11
C LEU A 131 1.13 -13.64 9.14
N PRO A 132 1.79 -14.72 9.56
CA PRO A 132 2.36 -15.66 8.61
C PRO A 132 1.24 -16.36 7.85
N VAL A 133 1.40 -16.53 6.54
CA VAL A 133 0.53 -17.42 5.75
C VAL A 133 1.09 -18.82 5.92
N GLY A 134 0.29 -19.74 6.49
CA GLY A 134 0.67 -21.15 6.55
C GLY A 134 0.94 -21.69 5.15
N GLU A 135 1.98 -22.51 5.01
CA GLU A 135 2.14 -23.35 3.82
C GLU A 135 1.00 -24.38 3.88
N GLU A 136 0.01 -24.25 2.98
CA GLU A 136 -0.91 -25.36 2.68
C GLU A 136 -0.18 -26.45 1.89
#